data_AF-A0AA38BVC4-F1
#
_entry.id   AF-A0AA38BVC4-F1
#
_cell.length_a   1.000
_cell.length_b   1.000
_cell.length_c   1.000
_cell.angle_alpha   90.00
_cell.angle_beta   90.00
_cell.angle_gamma   90.00
#
_symmetry.space_group_name_H-M   'P 1'
#
loop_
_entity.id
_entity.type
_entity.pdbx_description
1 polymer ?
#
loop_
_entity_poly.entity_id
_entity_poly.type
_entity_poly.pdbx_seq_one_letter_code
_entity_poly.pdbx_strand_id
1 'polypeptide(L)'
;MFDNREKVAVPGETVGIYCKANPEYYLTAREYDDVVLAPRDESNPHQQWIMDAFWGIKVKDEAGFPAFALVNKATCQALRHGIEEHEKVHTCPYSKEELNEAVLWTQSDDVGNGYKCIRPVDNTNLNLDANHGDQESGGIQEGTDLILFKWKKQENQKWKITPILNPVSQAEEYGEGATNYGGAPYGETKYGIGATNYGGAPYGDAGYEEGTDYQEGPAHVIKTHHGGAGYEEGTDYQEGPAHGIDTYRHNDFPERTNYQEDPAYAVHSHHDDDFPEQVPEGQVVRIYCEQSPDHFLTVRHGEVVLAFSDADDISQHWIKVDEWGNKIRDEAGFPAFALVSKANLKALKHGSQEWDRVELSYYNANDLDESILWTLSADVGHGYQCIRPVGNINLNLDAKLADGKYGNVDDGNELILFGWKKQKNQKWKMLPVD
;
A
#
# COMPACT_ATOMS: atom_id res chain seq x y z
N MET A 1 11.13 -39.71 20.58
CA MET A 1 10.19 -38.66 21.02
C MET A 1 10.26 -37.60 19.96
N PHE A 2 9.26 -37.54 19.09
CA PHE A 2 9.20 -36.52 18.05
C PHE A 2 8.59 -35.27 18.69
N ASP A 3 9.38 -34.20 18.69
CA ASP A 3 9.07 -32.90 19.27
C ASP A 3 7.95 -32.26 18.44
N ASN A 4 6.74 -32.27 19.00
CA ASN A 4 5.54 -31.73 18.39
C ASN A 4 5.43 -30.24 18.76
N ARG A 5 6.46 -29.45 18.41
CA ARG A 5 6.36 -27.99 18.52
C ARG A 5 5.35 -27.55 17.47
N GLU A 6 4.23 -26.99 17.92
CA GLU A 6 3.35 -26.22 17.05
C GLU A 6 4.22 -25.27 16.23
N LYS A 7 4.08 -25.33 14.90
CA LYS A 7 4.71 -24.38 13.99
C LYS A 7 4.09 -23.01 14.29
N VAL A 8 4.73 -22.26 15.18
CA VAL A 8 4.41 -20.86 15.41
C VAL A 8 4.58 -20.16 14.07
N ALA A 9 3.49 -19.60 13.53
CA ALA A 9 3.58 -18.76 12.36
C ALA A 9 4.45 -17.55 12.75
N VAL A 10 5.60 -17.41 12.08
CA VAL A 10 6.42 -16.21 12.23
C VAL A 10 5.74 -15.11 11.41
N PRO A 11 5.31 -14.00 12.01
CA PRO A 11 4.74 -12.88 11.27
C PRO A 11 5.83 -12.24 10.39
N GLY A 12 5.48 -11.86 9.16
CA GLY A 12 6.41 -11.25 8.22
C GLY A 12 6.13 -11.61 6.76
N GLU A 13 6.70 -10.84 5.84
CA GLU A 13 6.55 -11.08 4.42
C GLU A 13 7.33 -12.34 4.00
N THR A 14 6.69 -13.21 3.20
CA THR A 14 7.40 -14.32 2.56
C THR A 14 8.18 -13.78 1.37
N VAL A 15 9.50 -13.96 1.39
CA VAL A 15 10.43 -13.42 0.42
C VAL A 15 11.33 -14.49 -0.19
N GLY A 16 11.78 -14.23 -1.41
CA GLY A 16 12.87 -14.91 -2.09
C GLY A 16 14.11 -14.02 -2.08
N ILE A 17 15.29 -14.64 -1.98
CA ILE A 17 16.55 -13.92 -1.82
C ILE A 17 17.54 -14.43 -2.85
N TYR A 18 18.08 -13.54 -3.67
CA TYR A 18 19.04 -13.87 -4.72
C TYR A 18 20.13 -12.82 -4.85
N CYS A 19 21.31 -13.23 -5.31
CA CYS A 19 22.40 -12.31 -5.59
C CYS A 19 22.42 -11.86 -7.05
N LYS A 20 23.07 -10.72 -7.32
CA LYS A 20 23.20 -10.15 -8.66
C LYS A 20 24.00 -11.06 -9.59
N ALA A 21 24.99 -11.78 -9.05
CA ALA A 21 25.84 -12.67 -9.85
C ALA A 21 25.03 -13.75 -10.59
N ASN A 22 23.92 -14.23 -10.02
CA ASN A 22 22.97 -15.10 -10.72
C ASN A 22 21.56 -15.09 -10.08
N PRO A 23 20.59 -14.35 -10.65
CA PRO A 23 19.21 -14.30 -10.15
C PRO A 23 18.41 -15.62 -10.26
N GLU A 24 18.92 -16.61 -10.97
CA GLU A 24 18.28 -17.94 -11.12
C GLU A 24 18.58 -18.87 -9.93
N TYR A 25 19.26 -18.37 -8.89
CA TYR A 25 19.59 -19.13 -7.69
C TYR A 25 19.11 -18.40 -6.45
N TYR A 26 18.37 -19.11 -5.60
CA TYR A 26 17.82 -18.60 -4.35
C TYR A 26 18.58 -19.11 -3.13
N LEU A 27 18.64 -18.26 -2.10
CA LEU A 27 19.10 -18.64 -0.77
C LEU A 27 18.22 -19.79 -0.25
N THR A 28 18.84 -20.91 0.09
CA THR A 28 18.16 -22.17 0.41
C THR A 28 18.70 -22.74 1.70
N ALA A 29 17.82 -22.96 2.68
CA ALA A 29 18.16 -23.71 3.88
C ALA A 29 18.14 -25.22 3.59
N ARG A 30 19.16 -25.94 4.04
CA ARG A 30 19.30 -27.39 3.91
C ARG A 30 19.27 -28.05 5.29
N GLU A 31 19.36 -29.38 5.30
CA GLU A 31 19.51 -30.14 6.55
C GLU A 31 20.79 -29.74 7.30
N TYR A 32 20.84 -30.03 8.60
CA TYR A 32 22.00 -29.79 9.48
C TYR A 32 22.44 -28.32 9.53
N ASP A 33 21.47 -27.41 9.61
CA ASP A 33 21.67 -25.97 9.79
C ASP A 33 22.46 -25.29 8.65
N ASP A 34 22.48 -25.91 7.47
CA ASP A 34 23.27 -25.45 6.33
C ASP A 34 22.50 -24.49 5.42
N VAL A 35 23.21 -23.54 4.79
CA VAL A 35 22.63 -22.54 3.88
C VAL A 35 23.49 -22.41 2.63
N VAL A 36 22.86 -22.53 1.47
CA VAL A 36 23.51 -22.46 0.15
C VAL A 36 22.66 -21.71 -0.87
N LEU A 37 23.20 -21.46 -2.05
CA LEU A 37 22.41 -21.11 -3.24
C LEU A 37 22.01 -22.37 -4.02
N ALA A 38 20.74 -22.47 -4.42
CA ALA A 38 20.22 -23.55 -5.25
C ALA A 38 19.30 -22.99 -6.36
N PRO A 39 19.08 -23.72 -7.46
CA PRO A 39 18.22 -23.25 -8.55
C PRO A 39 16.86 -22.78 -8.05
N ARG A 40 16.42 -21.62 -8.54
CA ARG A 40 15.21 -20.93 -8.12
C ARG A 40 13.97 -21.80 -8.33
N ASP A 41 13.24 -22.00 -7.25
CA ASP A 41 11.93 -22.61 -7.17
C ASP A 41 11.12 -21.85 -6.10
N GLU A 42 10.30 -20.92 -6.55
CA GLU A 42 9.51 -20.06 -5.67
C GLU A 42 8.46 -20.82 -4.85
N SER A 43 8.13 -22.06 -5.25
CA SER A 43 7.21 -22.93 -4.52
C SER A 43 7.90 -23.71 -3.40
N ASN A 44 9.24 -23.79 -3.40
CA ASN A 44 10.01 -24.57 -2.45
C ASN A 44 10.12 -23.85 -1.10
N PRO A 45 9.52 -24.37 -0.01
CA PRO A 45 9.56 -23.71 1.30
C PRO A 45 10.98 -23.59 1.90
N HIS A 46 11.95 -24.37 1.42
CA HIS A 46 13.36 -24.21 1.81
C HIS A 46 14.02 -22.98 1.19
N GLN A 47 13.43 -22.42 0.12
CA GLN A 47 13.88 -21.20 -0.55
C GLN A 47 13.04 -19.97 -0.18
N GLN A 48 11.94 -20.19 0.54
CA GLN A 48 11.09 -19.13 1.06
C GLN A 48 11.54 -18.75 2.47
N TRP A 49 11.77 -17.46 2.67
CA TRP A 49 12.15 -16.89 3.96
C TRP A 49 11.07 -15.93 4.42
N ILE A 50 10.83 -15.85 5.72
CA ILE A 50 10.03 -14.82 6.34
C ILE A 50 11.00 -13.74 6.80
N MET A 51 10.85 -12.53 6.28
CA MET A 51 11.58 -11.39 6.82
C MET A 51 10.85 -10.88 8.04
N ASP A 52 11.43 -11.13 9.22
CA ASP A 52 10.92 -10.63 10.49
C ASP A 52 11.70 -9.38 10.90
N ALA A 53 11.05 -8.22 10.80
CA ALA A 53 11.64 -6.92 11.13
C ALA A 53 11.39 -6.48 12.59
N PHE A 54 10.92 -7.38 13.47
CA PHE A 54 10.52 -7.06 14.85
C PHE A 54 11.58 -6.24 15.62
N TRP A 55 12.85 -6.65 15.55
CA TRP A 55 13.93 -5.95 16.26
C TRP A 55 14.40 -4.66 15.60
N GLY A 56 14.03 -4.38 14.34
CA GLY A 56 14.51 -3.24 13.56
C GLY A 56 14.15 -1.86 14.11
N ILE A 57 13.13 -1.80 14.97
CA ILE A 57 12.74 -0.56 15.69
C ILE A 57 13.80 -0.18 16.73
N LYS A 58 14.35 -1.18 17.42
CA LYS A 58 15.24 -1.00 18.58
C LYS A 58 16.70 -1.20 18.23
N VAL A 59 16.97 -2.05 17.23
CA VAL A 59 18.31 -2.46 16.83
C VAL A 59 18.56 -1.96 15.41
N LYS A 60 19.61 -1.17 15.27
CA LYS A 60 20.11 -0.64 14.00
C LYS A 60 21.59 -0.92 13.93
N ASP A 61 22.12 -1.08 12.74
CA ASP A 61 23.56 -1.17 12.56
C ASP A 61 24.25 0.20 12.77
N GLU A 62 25.59 0.19 12.72
CA GLU A 62 26.41 1.41 12.87
C GLU A 62 26.08 2.51 11.85
N ALA A 63 25.56 2.14 10.68
CA ALA A 63 25.15 3.09 9.64
C ALA A 63 23.68 3.54 9.79
N GLY A 64 22.97 3.06 10.82
CA GLY A 64 21.60 3.43 11.16
C GLY A 64 20.53 2.65 10.41
N PHE A 65 20.87 1.57 9.70
CA PHE A 65 19.88 0.73 9.02
C PHE A 65 19.21 -0.24 10.00
N PRO A 66 17.89 -0.42 9.90
CA PRO A 66 17.12 -1.27 10.81
C PRO A 66 17.47 -2.76 10.63
N ALA A 67 17.49 -3.47 11.75
CA ALA A 67 17.68 -4.91 11.81
C ALA A 67 16.45 -5.70 11.31
N PHE A 68 16.69 -6.88 10.75
CA PHE A 68 15.68 -7.90 10.49
C PHE A 68 16.30 -9.30 10.66
N ALA A 69 15.48 -10.28 11.00
CA ALA A 69 15.81 -11.70 10.92
C ALA A 69 15.24 -12.30 9.62
N LEU A 70 15.92 -13.30 9.08
CA LEU A 70 15.43 -14.10 7.95
C LEU A 70 15.12 -15.51 8.44
N VAL A 71 13.83 -15.85 8.57
CA VAL A 71 13.40 -17.14 9.11
C VAL A 71 12.94 -18.06 7.99
N ASN A 72 13.57 -19.22 7.83
CA ASN A 72 13.22 -20.14 6.76
C ASN A 72 11.85 -20.79 7.00
N LYS A 73 11.00 -20.87 5.97
CA LYS A 73 9.64 -21.44 6.12
C LYS A 73 9.62 -22.95 6.32
N ALA A 74 10.57 -23.69 5.75
CA ALA A 74 10.62 -25.13 5.91
C ALA A 74 11.14 -25.54 7.29
N THR A 75 12.22 -24.90 7.76
CA THR A 75 12.93 -25.29 8.98
C THR A 75 12.49 -24.50 10.22
N CYS A 76 11.83 -23.36 10.06
CA CYS A 76 11.49 -22.42 11.14
C CYS A 76 12.72 -21.90 11.91
N GLN A 77 13.88 -21.89 11.26
CA GLN A 77 15.14 -21.39 11.83
C GLN A 77 15.55 -20.08 11.17
N ALA A 78 16.20 -19.20 11.92
CA ALA A 78 16.71 -17.93 11.42
C ALA A 78 18.11 -18.08 10.82
N LEU A 79 18.39 -17.30 9.77
CA LEU A 79 19.72 -17.13 9.22
C LEU A 79 20.62 -16.46 10.27
N ARG A 80 21.68 -17.15 10.66
CA ARG A 80 22.67 -16.71 11.64
C ARG A 80 23.97 -16.35 10.93
N HIS A 81 24.50 -15.18 11.22
CA HIS A 81 25.81 -14.77 10.73
C HIS A 81 26.95 -15.36 11.59
N GLY A 82 28.13 -15.46 10.98
CA GLY A 82 29.38 -15.67 11.71
C GLY A 82 29.85 -14.40 12.43
N ILE A 83 31.05 -14.44 12.99
CA ILE A 83 31.71 -13.31 13.65
C ILE A 83 32.83 -12.76 12.76
N GLU A 84 33.58 -13.65 12.10
CA GLU A 84 34.80 -13.31 11.37
C GLU A 84 34.65 -13.42 9.83
N GLU A 85 35.57 -12.79 9.10
CA GLU A 85 35.71 -12.94 7.65
C GLU A 85 35.91 -14.43 7.29
N HIS A 86 35.25 -14.89 6.22
CA HIS A 86 35.20 -16.28 5.75
C HIS A 86 34.37 -17.26 6.59
N GLU A 87 33.78 -16.85 7.71
CA GLU A 87 32.85 -17.73 8.40
C GLU A 87 31.58 -17.94 7.59
N LYS A 88 31.15 -19.21 7.52
CA LYS A 88 29.94 -19.62 6.84
C LYS A 88 28.71 -19.20 7.64
N VAL A 89 27.65 -18.81 6.94
CA VAL A 89 26.35 -18.56 7.55
C VAL A 89 25.58 -19.87 7.70
N HIS A 90 24.79 -19.95 8.75
CA HIS A 90 24.04 -21.15 9.11
C HIS A 90 22.61 -20.78 9.49
N THR A 91 21.75 -21.74 9.72
CA THR A 91 20.49 -21.49 10.43
C THR A 91 20.60 -21.84 11.91
N CYS A 92 19.80 -21.21 12.75
CA CYS A 92 19.66 -21.62 14.15
C CYS A 92 18.22 -21.39 14.65
N PRO A 93 17.81 -22.00 15.77
CA PRO A 93 16.51 -21.72 16.36
C PRO A 93 16.27 -20.22 16.51
N TYR A 94 15.07 -19.78 16.13
CA TYR A 94 14.65 -18.40 16.22
C TYR A 94 13.70 -18.20 17.39
N SER A 95 13.92 -17.16 18.19
CA SER A 95 12.97 -16.67 19.19
C SER A 95 12.88 -15.16 19.03
N LYS A 96 11.64 -14.66 18.93
CA LYS A 96 11.36 -13.22 18.95
C LYS A 96 11.35 -12.63 20.36
N GLU A 97 11.23 -13.50 21.39
CA GLU A 97 11.10 -13.08 22.79
C GLU A 97 12.43 -12.61 23.41
N GLU A 98 13.55 -13.11 22.87
CA GLU A 98 14.89 -12.78 23.34
C GLU A 98 15.69 -12.16 22.20
N LEU A 99 16.31 -11.01 22.48
CA LEU A 99 17.20 -10.37 21.51
C LEU A 99 18.42 -11.26 21.27
N ASN A 100 18.59 -11.69 20.03
CA ASN A 100 19.77 -12.40 19.57
C ASN A 100 20.34 -11.68 18.34
N GLU A 101 21.36 -10.84 18.55
CA GLU A 101 21.98 -10.06 17.46
C GLU A 101 22.59 -10.96 16.38
N ALA A 102 23.02 -12.18 16.71
CA ALA A 102 23.66 -13.09 15.75
C ALA A 102 22.75 -13.55 14.59
N VAL A 103 21.44 -13.37 14.71
CA VAL A 103 20.46 -13.67 13.65
C VAL A 103 19.90 -12.41 13.00
N LEU A 104 20.38 -11.25 13.40
CA LEU A 104 19.93 -9.97 12.90
C LEU A 104 20.85 -9.47 11.81
N TRP A 105 20.22 -9.06 10.73
CA TRP A 105 20.84 -8.54 9.53
C TRP A 105 20.29 -7.16 9.21
N THR A 106 21.02 -6.38 8.41
CA THR A 106 20.53 -5.12 7.85
C THR A 106 20.71 -5.08 6.34
N GLN A 107 19.93 -4.23 5.68
CA GLN A 107 20.08 -3.93 4.26
C GLN A 107 20.70 -2.53 4.12
N SER A 108 21.77 -2.41 3.34
CA SER A 108 22.39 -1.10 3.06
C SER A 108 21.49 -0.21 2.18
N ASP A 109 21.97 1.00 1.91
CA ASP A 109 21.52 1.78 0.74
C ASP A 109 21.67 0.97 -0.56
N ASP A 110 20.94 1.41 -1.59
CA ASP A 110 21.05 0.86 -2.93
C ASP A 110 22.48 0.99 -3.47
N VAL A 111 23.06 -0.14 -3.88
CA VAL A 111 24.40 -0.23 -4.49
C VAL A 111 24.33 -0.39 -6.02
N GLY A 112 23.17 -0.07 -6.60
CA GLY A 112 22.85 -0.03 -8.02
C GLY A 112 21.72 -0.98 -8.41
N ASN A 113 20.75 -0.48 -9.18
CA ASN A 113 19.67 -1.25 -9.84
C ASN A 113 18.73 -2.01 -8.88
N GLY A 114 18.47 -1.47 -7.70
CA GLY A 114 17.62 -2.10 -6.69
C GLY A 114 18.34 -3.17 -5.86
N TYR A 115 19.66 -3.30 -5.97
CA TYR A 115 20.43 -4.27 -5.18
C TYR A 115 21.01 -3.59 -3.95
N LYS A 116 21.10 -4.32 -2.83
CA LYS A 116 21.62 -3.86 -1.54
C LYS A 116 22.61 -4.88 -0.97
N CYS A 117 23.45 -4.48 -0.03
CA CYS A 117 24.22 -5.42 0.79
C CYS A 117 23.33 -5.96 1.91
N ILE A 118 23.49 -7.24 2.28
CA ILE A 118 22.94 -7.81 3.51
C ILE A 118 24.10 -7.94 4.49
N ARG A 119 24.01 -7.36 5.70
CA ARG A 119 25.13 -7.26 6.66
C ARG A 119 24.73 -7.72 8.05
N PRO A 120 25.63 -8.32 8.85
CA PRO A 120 25.40 -8.47 10.29
C PRO A 120 25.04 -7.13 10.92
N VAL A 121 24.06 -7.13 11.84
CA VAL A 121 23.62 -5.88 12.49
C VAL A 121 24.73 -5.26 13.35
N ASP A 122 25.56 -6.11 13.95
CA ASP A 122 26.62 -5.74 14.89
C ASP A 122 27.96 -5.41 14.21
N ASN A 123 28.10 -5.68 12.91
CA ASN A 123 29.35 -5.48 12.18
C ASN A 123 29.13 -5.11 10.71
N THR A 124 29.10 -3.80 10.44
CA THR A 124 28.90 -3.26 9.08
C THR A 124 30.11 -3.40 8.14
N ASN A 125 31.27 -3.84 8.64
CA ASN A 125 32.47 -4.05 7.82
C ASN A 125 32.43 -5.37 7.03
N LEU A 126 31.55 -6.29 7.42
CA LEU A 126 31.30 -7.55 6.75
C LEU A 126 29.91 -7.54 6.10
N ASN A 127 29.73 -8.35 5.07
CA ASN A 127 28.45 -8.55 4.39
C ASN A 127 28.32 -10.00 3.92
N LEU A 128 27.10 -10.42 3.65
CA LEU A 128 26.76 -11.70 3.04
C LEU A 128 27.37 -11.79 1.65
N ASP A 129 28.14 -12.83 1.41
CA ASP A 129 28.88 -13.06 0.19
C ASP A 129 28.61 -14.49 -0.29
N ALA A 130 28.25 -14.65 -1.57
CA ALA A 130 28.24 -15.96 -2.20
C ALA A 130 29.68 -16.36 -2.54
N ASN A 131 30.19 -17.33 -1.77
CA ASN A 131 31.60 -17.71 -1.77
C ASN A 131 32.05 -18.18 -3.17
N HIS A 132 33.08 -17.54 -3.71
CA HIS A 132 33.57 -17.75 -5.09
C HIS A 132 32.49 -17.61 -6.17
N GLY A 133 31.39 -16.90 -5.85
CA GLY A 133 30.25 -16.70 -6.73
C GLY A 133 30.45 -15.64 -7.80
N ASP A 134 31.57 -14.93 -7.78
CA ASP A 134 31.95 -13.98 -8.82
C ASP A 134 32.43 -14.71 -10.10
N GLN A 135 32.32 -14.05 -11.24
CA GLN A 135 32.62 -14.65 -12.54
C GLN A 135 34.09 -15.06 -12.69
N GLU A 136 35.03 -14.41 -11.99
CA GLU A 136 36.45 -14.73 -12.07
C GLU A 136 36.81 -15.99 -11.27
N SER A 137 36.02 -16.31 -10.23
CA SER A 137 36.23 -17.47 -9.34
C SER A 137 35.39 -18.71 -9.70
N GLY A 138 34.47 -18.62 -10.66
CA GLY A 138 33.66 -19.75 -11.14
C GLY A 138 32.17 -19.47 -11.28
N GLY A 139 31.69 -18.37 -10.68
CA GLY A 139 30.28 -18.00 -10.70
C GLY A 139 29.42 -18.78 -9.71
N ILE A 140 28.15 -18.41 -9.63
CA ILE A 140 27.17 -19.11 -8.79
C ILE A 140 26.83 -20.49 -9.39
N GLN A 141 26.87 -21.52 -8.56
CA GLN A 141 26.48 -22.88 -8.88
C GLN A 141 25.60 -23.48 -7.78
N GLU A 142 24.98 -24.63 -8.04
CA GLU A 142 24.19 -25.31 -7.02
C GLU A 142 25.09 -25.72 -5.85
N GLY A 143 24.69 -25.35 -4.63
CA GLY A 143 25.47 -25.60 -3.43
C GLY A 143 26.55 -24.55 -3.15
N THR A 144 26.58 -23.42 -3.86
CA THR A 144 27.48 -22.30 -3.49
C THR A 144 27.20 -21.88 -2.06
N ASP A 145 28.24 -21.92 -1.22
CA ASP A 145 28.19 -21.52 0.19
C ASP A 145 28.05 -20.01 0.35
N LEU A 146 27.47 -19.60 1.47
CA LEU A 146 27.35 -18.21 1.86
C LEU A 146 28.25 -17.93 3.05
N ILE A 147 29.06 -16.89 2.96
CA ILE A 147 30.04 -16.50 3.99
C ILE A 147 29.90 -15.03 4.35
N LEU A 148 30.52 -14.62 5.45
CA LEU A 148 30.82 -13.22 5.70
C LEU A 148 32.10 -12.80 4.99
N PHE A 149 32.05 -11.69 4.25
CA PHE A 149 33.25 -11.14 3.63
C PHE A 149 33.24 -9.61 3.65
N LYS A 150 34.43 -9.00 3.57
CA LYS A 150 34.54 -7.55 3.42
C LYS A 150 33.94 -7.09 2.11
N TRP A 151 33.37 -5.89 2.09
CA TRP A 151 32.77 -5.32 0.89
C TRP A 151 33.83 -5.07 -0.21
N LYS A 152 33.66 -5.76 -1.34
CA LYS A 152 34.49 -5.68 -2.56
C LYS A 152 33.75 -5.08 -3.75
N LYS A 153 32.46 -4.74 -3.60
CA LYS A 153 31.59 -4.20 -4.67
C LYS A 153 31.34 -5.17 -5.82
N GLN A 154 31.58 -6.46 -5.61
CA GLN A 154 31.37 -7.52 -6.59
C GLN A 154 29.89 -7.95 -6.63
N GLU A 155 29.50 -8.68 -7.67
CA GLU A 155 28.08 -9.02 -7.91
C GLU A 155 27.56 -10.12 -6.98
N ASN A 156 28.44 -10.96 -6.45
CA ASN A 156 28.14 -12.00 -5.46
C ASN A 156 27.88 -11.45 -4.04
N GLN A 157 28.00 -10.12 -3.85
CA GLN A 157 27.75 -9.40 -2.60
C GLN A 157 26.53 -8.46 -2.68
N LYS A 158 25.85 -8.46 -3.83
CA LYS A 158 24.71 -7.58 -4.13
C LYS A 158 23.46 -8.42 -4.15
N TRP A 159 22.52 -8.11 -3.28
CA TRP A 159 21.36 -8.95 -3.00
C TRP A 159 20.06 -8.23 -3.30
N LYS A 160 19.06 -9.01 -3.71
CA LYS A 160 17.67 -8.60 -3.73
C LYS A 160 16.88 -9.53 -2.81
N ILE A 161 16.00 -8.93 -2.04
CA ILE A 161 14.99 -9.63 -1.28
C ILE A 161 13.66 -9.18 -1.86
N THR A 162 12.89 -10.12 -2.39
CA THR A 162 11.65 -9.81 -3.13
C THR A 162 10.49 -10.63 -2.61
N PRO A 163 9.27 -10.07 -2.57
CA PRO A 163 8.08 -10.81 -2.17
C PRO A 163 7.88 -12.05 -3.05
N ILE A 164 7.53 -13.19 -2.43
CA ILE A 164 6.99 -14.35 -3.13
C ILE A 164 5.47 -14.27 -3.04
N LEU A 165 4.83 -13.94 -4.16
CA LEU A 165 3.38 -13.91 -4.26
C LEU A 165 2.88 -15.36 -4.20
N ASN A 166 2.25 -15.75 -3.09
CA ASN A 166 1.50 -17.01 -3.05
C ASN A 166 0.23 -16.80 -3.87
N PRO A 167 0.00 -17.54 -4.98
CA PRO A 167 -1.32 -17.58 -5.58
C PRO A 167 -2.24 -18.22 -4.53
N VAL A 168 -3.14 -17.42 -3.95
CA VAL A 168 -4.18 -17.94 -3.06
C VAL A 168 -4.93 -19.03 -3.82
N SER A 169 -5.02 -20.18 -3.18
CA SER A 169 -5.74 -21.40 -3.57
C SER A 169 -7.15 -21.11 -4.11
N GLN A 170 -7.30 -21.03 -5.43
CA GLN A 170 -8.55 -21.44 -6.08
C GLN A 170 -8.56 -22.97 -6.17
N ALA A 171 -9.01 -23.65 -5.11
CA ALA A 171 -9.64 -24.98 -5.16
C ALA A 171 -9.76 -25.59 -3.75
N GLU A 172 -10.84 -25.27 -3.04
CA GLU A 172 -11.54 -26.17 -2.10
C GLU A 172 -13.04 -25.83 -2.24
N GLU A 173 -13.73 -26.46 -3.18
CA GLU A 173 -14.64 -27.60 -2.94
C GLU A 173 -15.92 -27.22 -2.16
N TYR A 174 -16.95 -26.80 -2.90
CA TYR A 174 -18.34 -27.15 -2.58
C TYR A 174 -18.83 -28.08 -3.69
N GLY A 175 -19.21 -29.29 -3.27
CA GLY A 175 -19.63 -30.36 -4.17
C GLY A 175 -21.06 -30.24 -4.71
N GLU A 176 -21.21 -31.00 -5.79
CA GLU A 176 -22.42 -31.62 -6.36
C GLU A 176 -23.43 -30.79 -7.18
N GLY A 177 -23.51 -31.17 -8.46
CA GLY A 177 -24.59 -30.83 -9.38
C GLY A 177 -24.27 -31.25 -10.82
N ALA A 178 -24.38 -32.55 -11.12
CA ALA A 178 -24.14 -33.13 -12.44
C ALA A 178 -24.98 -32.48 -13.57
N THR A 179 -24.39 -32.27 -14.76
CA THR A 179 -24.73 -32.99 -16.01
C THR A 179 -23.88 -32.55 -17.21
N ASN A 180 -23.62 -33.55 -18.07
CA ASN A 180 -22.85 -33.54 -19.32
C ASN A 180 -23.23 -32.43 -20.33
N TYR A 181 -22.24 -31.92 -21.10
CA TYR A 181 -22.00 -32.29 -22.51
C TYR A 181 -20.90 -31.40 -23.15
N GLY A 182 -19.84 -32.07 -23.66
CA GLY A 182 -19.27 -31.84 -24.99
C GLY A 182 -18.40 -30.60 -25.30
N GLY A 183 -17.17 -30.85 -25.73
CA GLY A 183 -16.52 -30.10 -26.81
C GLY A 183 -15.26 -29.30 -26.44
N ALA A 184 -14.09 -29.85 -26.79
CA ALA A 184 -12.85 -29.08 -26.96
C ALA A 184 -12.79 -28.47 -28.39
N PRO A 185 -11.67 -27.81 -28.77
CA PRO A 185 -11.24 -26.44 -28.43
C PRO A 185 -11.11 -25.60 -29.73
N TYR A 186 -10.76 -24.30 -29.70
CA TYR A 186 -9.94 -23.58 -30.72
C TYR A 186 -9.82 -22.09 -30.39
N GLY A 187 -8.61 -21.52 -30.59
CA GLY A 187 -8.46 -20.10 -30.97
C GLY A 187 -7.38 -19.30 -30.24
N GLU A 188 -6.13 -19.43 -30.70
CA GLU A 188 -5.07 -18.43 -30.48
C GLU A 188 -5.48 -17.05 -31.04
N THR A 189 -5.02 -15.95 -30.41
CA THR A 189 -4.43 -14.83 -31.16
C THR A 189 -3.53 -13.96 -30.28
N LYS A 190 -2.32 -13.76 -30.82
CA LYS A 190 -1.23 -12.86 -30.44
C LYS A 190 -1.57 -11.38 -30.68
N TYR A 191 -0.75 -10.51 -30.08
CA TYR A 191 -0.30 -9.13 -30.42
C TYR A 191 -0.39 -8.26 -29.15
N GLY A 192 0.60 -7.49 -28.70
CA GLY A 192 1.86 -7.06 -29.27
C GLY A 192 2.28 -5.78 -28.52
N ILE A 193 3.56 -5.68 -28.16
CA ILE A 193 4.20 -4.62 -27.38
C ILE A 193 4.14 -3.27 -28.12
N GLY A 194 3.94 -2.18 -27.38
CA GLY A 194 4.11 -0.80 -27.86
C GLY A 194 4.58 0.14 -26.76
N ALA A 195 5.88 0.46 -26.76
CA ALA A 195 6.48 1.50 -25.94
C ALA A 195 6.29 2.89 -26.57
N THR A 196 6.04 3.93 -25.77
CA THR A 196 6.33 5.33 -26.14
C THR A 196 6.71 6.19 -24.94
N ASN A 197 7.89 6.82 -25.04
CA ASN A 197 8.38 7.93 -24.24
C ASN A 197 7.73 9.25 -24.66
N TYR A 198 7.34 10.10 -23.70
CA TYR A 198 7.33 11.59 -23.76
C TYR A 198 7.32 12.06 -22.29
N GLY A 199 8.21 12.90 -21.76
CA GLY A 199 8.79 14.12 -22.33
C GLY A 199 8.24 15.31 -21.51
N GLY A 200 8.85 15.58 -20.35
CA GLY A 200 8.40 16.60 -19.40
C GLY A 200 8.60 18.04 -19.88
N ALA A 201 7.82 18.96 -19.33
CA ALA A 201 7.99 20.41 -19.44
C ALA A 201 7.98 21.03 -18.03
N PRO A 202 8.87 21.99 -17.72
CA PRO A 202 9.06 22.53 -16.38
C PRO A 202 8.06 23.65 -16.04
N TYR A 203 7.75 23.76 -14.75
CA TYR A 203 6.95 24.84 -14.16
C TYR A 203 7.73 26.16 -14.18
N GLY A 204 7.12 27.17 -14.80
CA GLY A 204 7.63 28.55 -14.85
C GLY A 204 6.70 29.50 -14.09
N ASP A 205 7.32 30.23 -13.18
CA ASP A 205 6.82 31.34 -12.37
C ASP A 205 6.57 32.61 -13.22
N ALA A 206 5.48 33.32 -12.93
CA ALA A 206 5.22 34.74 -13.22
C ALA A 206 3.80 35.06 -12.69
N GLY A 207 3.56 36.04 -11.81
CA GLY A 207 4.11 37.38 -11.84
C GLY A 207 3.02 38.33 -12.35
N TYR A 208 2.42 39.06 -11.43
CA TYR A 208 1.37 40.07 -11.58
C TYR A 208 1.86 41.27 -12.42
N GLU A 209 1.02 41.82 -13.31
CA GLU A 209 0.86 43.28 -13.50
C GLU A 209 -0.28 43.63 -14.49
N GLU A 210 -0.64 44.91 -14.47
CA GLU A 210 -1.96 45.52 -14.63
C GLU A 210 -2.09 46.33 -15.95
N GLY A 211 -3.32 46.39 -16.51
CA GLY A 211 -3.85 47.56 -17.24
C GLY A 211 -3.62 47.70 -18.76
N THR A 212 -4.70 47.72 -19.56
CA THR A 212 -5.39 48.95 -20.04
C THR A 212 -6.34 48.69 -21.23
N ASP A 213 -7.25 49.64 -21.39
CA ASP A 213 -8.57 49.68 -22.02
C ASP A 213 -8.57 49.83 -23.57
N TYR A 214 -9.67 49.44 -24.23
CA TYR A 214 -10.48 50.22 -25.21
C TYR A 214 -11.19 49.46 -26.36
N GLN A 215 -12.54 49.56 -26.30
CA GLN A 215 -13.54 49.94 -27.34
C GLN A 215 -14.31 48.92 -28.23
N GLU A 216 -15.61 49.26 -28.34
CA GLU A 216 -16.76 48.58 -28.95
C GLU A 216 -16.90 48.66 -30.48
N GLY A 217 -17.53 47.61 -31.05
CA GLY A 217 -18.52 47.64 -32.15
C GLY A 217 -18.03 47.86 -33.60
N PRO A 218 -18.84 47.54 -34.65
CA PRO A 218 -20.28 47.27 -34.66
C PRO A 218 -20.75 46.03 -35.48
N ALA A 219 -22.07 45.81 -35.44
CA ALA A 219 -22.84 44.74 -36.08
C ALA A 219 -23.02 44.88 -37.61
N HIS A 220 -23.24 43.74 -38.29
CA HIS A 220 -23.87 43.67 -39.61
C HIS A 220 -24.93 42.55 -39.69
N VAL A 221 -26.09 42.95 -40.21
CA VAL A 221 -27.34 42.21 -40.46
C VAL A 221 -27.42 41.82 -41.93
N ILE A 222 -27.86 40.60 -42.31
CA ILE A 222 -28.72 40.33 -43.49
C ILE A 222 -29.64 39.08 -43.27
N LYS A 223 -30.95 39.37 -43.11
CA LYS A 223 -32.20 38.81 -43.69
C LYS A 223 -32.29 37.34 -44.17
N THR A 224 -33.09 36.49 -43.50
CA THR A 224 -34.49 36.02 -43.76
C THR A 224 -34.74 35.13 -44.99
N HIS A 225 -35.43 33.98 -44.81
CA HIS A 225 -36.72 33.63 -45.45
C HIS A 225 -37.48 32.52 -44.69
N HIS A 226 -38.80 32.76 -44.59
CA HIS A 226 -40.01 31.99 -44.21
C HIS A 226 -39.97 30.45 -44.17
N GLY A 227 -40.82 29.76 -43.38
CA GLY A 227 -42.12 30.17 -42.83
C GLY A 227 -42.62 29.28 -41.69
N GLY A 228 -43.74 29.68 -41.11
CA GLY A 228 -44.35 29.05 -39.94
C GLY A 228 -45.84 28.73 -40.10
N ALA A 229 -46.42 28.22 -39.01
CA ALA A 229 -47.81 28.27 -38.51
C ALA A 229 -47.82 27.34 -37.28
N GLY A 230 -48.06 27.79 -36.03
CA GLY A 230 -49.35 28.21 -35.43
C GLY A 230 -50.06 26.96 -34.87
N TYR A 231 -50.65 26.85 -33.67
CA TYR A 231 -51.42 27.74 -32.77
C TYR A 231 -51.66 26.92 -31.45
N GLU A 232 -51.43 27.44 -30.22
CA GLU A 232 -52.43 27.94 -29.21
C GLU A 232 -53.37 26.84 -28.62
N GLU A 233 -53.90 26.80 -27.37
CA GLU A 233 -53.79 27.46 -26.04
C GLU A 233 -54.83 26.75 -25.09
N GLY A 234 -54.72 26.82 -23.74
CA GLY A 234 -55.78 26.62 -22.69
C GLY A 234 -56.48 25.24 -22.56
N THR A 235 -57.02 24.73 -21.43
CA THR A 235 -57.54 25.29 -20.15
C THR A 235 -57.71 24.20 -19.05
N ASP A 236 -57.75 24.62 -17.78
CA ASP A 236 -58.18 23.95 -16.53
C ASP A 236 -59.56 23.24 -16.57
N TYR A 237 -59.80 22.25 -15.68
CA TYR A 237 -61.00 22.07 -14.82
C TYR A 237 -60.83 20.92 -13.78
N GLN A 238 -61.51 21.09 -12.63
CA GLN A 238 -61.39 20.40 -11.32
C GLN A 238 -62.20 19.09 -11.12
N GLU A 239 -61.89 18.43 -9.98
CA GLU A 239 -62.76 17.73 -8.98
C GLU A 239 -63.10 16.22 -9.10
N GLY A 240 -63.00 15.52 -7.95
CA GLY A 240 -63.11 14.06 -7.72
C GLY A 240 -64.55 13.48 -7.68
N PRO A 241 -64.77 12.24 -7.15
CA PRO A 241 -64.67 11.98 -5.70
C PRO A 241 -64.18 10.57 -5.27
N ALA A 242 -64.07 10.40 -3.95
CA ALA A 242 -63.61 9.24 -3.18
C ALA A 242 -64.68 8.14 -2.94
N HIS A 243 -64.22 6.91 -2.63
CA HIS A 243 -64.79 5.86 -1.74
C HIS A 243 -63.80 4.67 -1.80
N GLY A 244 -63.39 3.95 -0.75
CA GLY A 244 -63.73 3.90 0.66
C GLY A 244 -62.74 2.98 1.41
N ILE A 245 -62.77 3.12 2.73
CA ILE A 245 -61.87 2.61 3.77
C ILE A 245 -62.40 1.25 4.29
N ASP A 246 -61.53 0.34 4.78
CA ASP A 246 -61.61 -0.21 6.16
C ASP A 246 -60.55 -1.27 6.53
N THR A 247 -59.78 -0.93 7.59
CA THR A 247 -59.35 -1.70 8.81
C THR A 247 -58.56 -3.01 8.68
N TYR A 248 -57.52 -3.32 9.48
CA TYR A 248 -57.37 -3.36 10.96
C TYR A 248 -55.94 -2.92 11.38
N ARG A 249 -55.71 -1.96 12.30
CA ARG A 249 -55.79 -1.92 13.78
C ARG A 249 -54.54 -2.42 14.57
N HIS A 250 -53.83 -1.43 15.14
CA HIS A 250 -53.15 -1.28 16.44
C HIS A 250 -52.69 -2.49 17.28
N ASN A 251 -51.47 -2.36 17.83
CA ASN A 251 -51.14 -2.33 19.28
C ASN A 251 -49.66 -1.88 19.41
N ASP A 252 -49.38 -0.66 19.90
CA ASP A 252 -49.15 -0.27 21.30
C ASP A 252 -47.72 -0.54 21.81
N PHE A 253 -46.99 0.57 22.01
CA PHE A 253 -45.77 0.67 22.81
C PHE A 253 -46.04 0.30 24.28
N PRO A 254 -44.97 -0.01 25.03
CA PRO A 254 -44.81 0.72 26.28
C PRO A 254 -43.42 1.36 26.46
N GLU A 255 -43.44 2.32 27.38
CA GLU A 255 -42.45 3.32 27.72
C GLU A 255 -41.11 2.81 28.26
N ARG A 256 -40.13 3.70 28.16
CA ARG A 256 -38.88 3.71 28.94
C ARG A 256 -39.18 3.85 30.44
N THR A 257 -38.44 3.13 31.29
CA THR A 257 -37.81 3.73 32.50
C THR A 257 -36.61 2.92 32.99
N ASN A 258 -35.59 3.68 33.41
CA ASN A 258 -34.49 3.41 34.35
C ASN A 258 -33.21 2.68 33.90
N TYR A 259 -32.18 3.52 33.78
CA TYR A 259 -30.76 3.27 34.04
C TYR A 259 -30.51 2.41 35.28
N GLN A 260 -29.63 1.41 35.13
CA GLN A 260 -28.57 1.13 36.08
C GLN A 260 -27.37 0.50 35.36
N GLU A 261 -26.21 1.09 35.62
CA GLU A 261 -24.85 0.73 35.18
C GLU A 261 -24.48 -0.70 35.62
N ASP A 262 -23.79 -1.48 34.77
CA ASP A 262 -22.34 -1.72 34.89
C ASP A 262 -21.80 -2.76 33.88
N PRO A 263 -20.49 -2.76 33.60
CA PRO A 263 -19.86 -3.23 32.36
C PRO A 263 -19.35 -4.68 32.46
N ALA A 264 -19.26 -5.39 31.34
CA ALA A 264 -18.47 -6.61 31.29
C ALA A 264 -18.03 -6.97 29.86
N TYR A 265 -16.75 -6.73 29.62
CA TYR A 265 -15.83 -7.59 28.87
C TYR A 265 -16.14 -9.08 29.08
N ALA A 266 -16.22 -9.85 27.99
CA ALA A 266 -15.83 -11.28 27.84
C ALA A 266 -16.35 -11.80 26.48
N VAL A 267 -15.56 -11.76 25.41
CA VAL A 267 -14.70 -12.86 24.91
C VAL A 267 -15.48 -14.09 24.43
N HIS A 268 -15.55 -14.25 23.12
CA HIS A 268 -15.44 -15.56 22.48
C HIS A 268 -14.35 -15.50 21.39
N SER A 269 -13.50 -16.52 21.46
CA SER A 269 -12.09 -16.54 21.08
C SER A 269 -11.84 -17.20 19.72
N HIS A 270 -11.22 -16.45 18.82
CA HIS A 270 -10.29 -16.92 17.79
C HIS A 270 -9.08 -15.97 17.84
N HIS A 271 -7.85 -16.51 17.91
CA HIS A 271 -6.65 -15.74 18.24
C HIS A 271 -6.25 -14.77 17.10
N ASP A 272 -6.53 -13.48 17.32
CA ASP A 272 -6.14 -12.32 16.49
C ASP A 272 -4.83 -11.71 17.06
N ASP A 273 -3.65 -12.17 16.63
CA ASP A 273 -2.34 -11.71 17.14
C ASP A 273 -1.49 -10.95 16.07
N ASP A 274 -2.12 -10.16 15.19
CA ASP A 274 -1.43 -9.44 14.09
C ASP A 274 -1.82 -7.94 14.03
N PHE A 275 -1.98 -7.30 15.19
CA PHE A 275 -2.08 -5.84 15.33
C PHE A 275 -0.68 -5.24 15.55
N PRO A 276 -0.35 -4.07 14.96
CA PRO A 276 0.87 -3.34 15.32
C PRO A 276 0.97 -3.13 16.83
N GLU A 277 2.05 -3.59 17.45
CA GLU A 277 2.25 -3.52 18.91
C GLU A 277 2.25 -2.07 19.44
N GLN A 278 2.42 -1.06 18.58
CA GLN A 278 2.31 0.35 18.94
C GLN A 278 1.63 1.18 17.84
N VAL A 279 0.68 2.03 18.27
CA VAL A 279 0.06 3.07 17.45
C VAL A 279 1.12 4.11 17.11
N PRO A 280 1.36 4.45 15.84
CA PRO A 280 2.39 5.43 15.49
C PRO A 280 2.07 6.80 16.07
N GLU A 281 3.12 7.53 16.48
CA GLU A 281 2.98 8.91 16.90
C GLU A 281 2.67 9.81 15.69
N GLY A 282 1.67 10.67 15.85
CA GLY A 282 1.23 11.56 14.79
C GLY A 282 -0.06 12.28 15.15
N GLN A 283 -0.43 13.26 14.32
CA GLN A 283 -1.70 13.95 14.49
C GLN A 283 -2.83 13.09 13.95
N VAL A 284 -3.87 12.85 14.75
CA VAL A 284 -5.09 12.19 14.25
C VAL A 284 -5.89 13.20 13.45
N VAL A 285 -6.29 12.83 12.24
CA VAL A 285 -7.03 13.65 11.29
C VAL A 285 -8.18 12.89 10.65
N ARG A 286 -9.20 13.62 10.20
CA ARG A 286 -10.23 13.18 9.24
C ARG A 286 -10.01 13.91 7.93
N ILE A 287 -10.17 13.22 6.80
CA ILE A 287 -9.77 13.75 5.48
C ILE A 287 -10.98 13.79 4.55
N TYR A 288 -11.23 14.93 3.90
CA TYR A 288 -12.35 15.11 2.96
C TYR A 288 -11.91 15.92 1.73
N CYS A 289 -12.67 15.79 0.63
CA CYS A 289 -12.41 16.55 -0.60
C CYS A 289 -13.34 17.76 -0.75
N GLU A 290 -12.91 18.78 -1.52
CA GLU A 290 -13.70 20.00 -1.78
C GLU A 290 -15.08 19.70 -2.38
N GLN A 291 -15.22 18.61 -3.15
CA GLN A 291 -16.51 18.26 -3.75
C GLN A 291 -17.56 17.90 -2.69
N SER A 292 -17.14 17.28 -1.58
CA SER A 292 -18.06 16.80 -0.56
C SER A 292 -17.43 16.89 0.84
N PRO A 293 -17.69 17.99 1.57
CA PRO A 293 -17.26 18.15 2.96
C PRO A 293 -17.91 17.18 3.94
N ASP A 294 -19.01 16.52 3.54
CA ASP A 294 -19.76 15.58 4.35
C ASP A 294 -19.30 14.13 4.16
N HIS A 295 -18.31 13.88 3.28
CA HIS A 295 -17.78 12.52 3.04
C HIS A 295 -16.29 12.45 3.33
N PHE A 296 -15.91 11.47 4.14
CA PHE A 296 -14.56 11.34 4.67
C PHE A 296 -13.89 10.06 4.19
N LEU A 297 -12.56 10.13 4.08
CA LEU A 297 -11.71 8.99 3.77
C LEU A 297 -11.87 7.92 4.85
N THR A 298 -12.34 6.74 4.45
CA THR A 298 -12.83 5.70 5.34
C THR A 298 -12.31 4.34 4.93
N VAL A 299 -11.94 3.50 5.90
CA VAL A 299 -11.66 2.08 5.67
C VAL A 299 -12.94 1.26 5.82
N ARG A 300 -13.40 0.63 4.73
CA ARG A 300 -14.55 -0.30 4.75
C ARG A 300 -14.23 -1.57 4.00
N HIS A 301 -14.51 -2.73 4.61
CA HIS A 301 -14.28 -4.04 4.01
C HIS A 301 -12.86 -4.26 3.47
N GLY A 302 -11.85 -3.68 4.12
CA GLY A 302 -10.44 -3.78 3.70
C GLY A 302 -10.05 -2.81 2.58
N GLU A 303 -10.96 -1.93 2.16
CA GLU A 303 -10.76 -0.97 1.09
C GLU A 303 -10.82 0.47 1.60
N VAL A 304 -10.23 1.40 0.84
CA VAL A 304 -10.31 2.83 1.12
C VAL A 304 -11.36 3.47 0.21
N VAL A 305 -12.33 4.14 0.82
CA VAL A 305 -13.46 4.78 0.14
C VAL A 305 -13.77 6.15 0.76
N LEU A 306 -14.64 6.94 0.13
CA LEU A 306 -15.33 8.04 0.79
C LEU A 306 -16.66 7.54 1.36
N ALA A 307 -16.95 7.91 2.60
CA ALA A 307 -18.20 7.56 3.26
C ALA A 307 -18.79 8.74 4.02
N PHE A 308 -20.10 8.73 4.24
CA PHE A 308 -20.78 9.81 4.94
C PHE A 308 -20.19 10.03 6.34
N SER A 309 -20.10 11.30 6.74
CA SER A 309 -19.44 11.73 7.97
C SER A 309 -20.09 11.11 9.20
N ASP A 310 -19.26 10.40 9.96
CA ASP A 310 -19.50 10.04 11.34
C ASP A 310 -18.23 10.36 12.13
N ALA A 311 -18.33 11.29 13.07
CA ALA A 311 -17.17 11.76 13.83
C ALA A 311 -16.67 10.71 14.83
N ASP A 312 -17.56 9.82 15.29
CA ASP A 312 -17.24 8.78 16.26
C ASP A 312 -16.73 7.50 15.56
N ASP A 313 -16.91 7.39 14.24
CA ASP A 313 -16.45 6.26 13.44
C ASP A 313 -14.92 6.27 13.27
N ILE A 314 -14.27 5.37 14.01
CA ILE A 314 -12.81 5.19 14.02
C ILE A 314 -12.23 4.83 12.64
N SER A 315 -13.05 4.28 11.73
CA SER A 315 -12.62 3.96 10.37
C SER A 315 -12.43 5.20 9.48
N GLN A 316 -12.92 6.36 9.93
CA GLN A 316 -12.72 7.67 9.29
C GLN A 316 -11.52 8.44 9.85
N HIS A 317 -10.83 7.89 10.86
CA HIS A 317 -9.71 8.53 11.55
C HIS A 317 -8.38 8.00 11.02
N TRP A 318 -7.46 8.92 10.72
CA TRP A 318 -6.14 8.61 10.19
C TRP A 318 -5.06 9.31 11.01
N ILE A 319 -3.99 8.61 11.33
CA ILE A 319 -2.81 9.17 11.97
C ILE A 319 -1.89 9.67 10.87
N LYS A 320 -1.65 10.98 10.85
CA LYS A 320 -0.67 11.61 10.00
C LYS A 320 0.70 11.57 10.67
N VAL A 321 1.61 10.77 10.11
CA VAL A 321 2.96 10.57 10.64
C VAL A 321 3.95 11.42 9.85
N ASP A 322 4.48 12.47 10.47
CA ASP A 322 5.32 13.49 9.82
C ASP A 322 6.83 13.22 9.90
N GLU A 323 7.26 12.19 10.62
CA GLU A 323 8.70 11.95 10.88
C GLU A 323 9.53 11.78 9.60
N TRP A 324 8.91 11.23 8.55
CA TRP A 324 9.52 11.07 7.23
C TRP A 324 9.90 12.39 6.58
N GLY A 325 9.18 13.48 6.87
CA GLY A 325 9.39 14.80 6.29
C GLY A 325 10.71 15.48 6.67
N ASN A 326 11.37 14.98 7.72
CA ASN A 326 12.71 15.43 8.09
C ASN A 326 13.80 14.91 7.14
N LYS A 327 13.52 13.79 6.44
CA LYS A 327 14.49 13.08 5.60
C LYS A 327 14.11 13.15 4.12
N ILE A 328 12.81 13.12 3.83
CA ILE A 328 12.30 12.93 2.47
C ILE A 328 11.42 14.11 2.09
N ARG A 329 11.66 14.62 0.89
CA ARG A 329 10.88 15.67 0.25
C ARG A 329 10.55 15.22 -1.17
N ASP A 330 9.42 15.69 -1.70
CA ASP A 330 9.14 15.52 -3.12
C ASP A 330 10.05 16.40 -4.01
N GLU A 331 9.87 16.28 -5.33
CA GLU A 331 10.56 17.09 -6.34
C GLU A 331 10.39 18.61 -6.14
N ALA A 332 9.26 19.03 -5.55
CA ALA A 332 8.96 20.44 -5.28
C ALA A 332 9.41 20.91 -3.88
N GLY A 333 10.06 20.04 -3.09
CA GLY A 333 10.61 20.35 -1.77
C GLY A 333 9.64 20.20 -0.59
N PHE A 334 8.42 19.69 -0.81
CA PHE A 334 7.44 19.47 0.25
C PHE A 334 7.77 18.22 1.06
N PRO A 335 7.65 18.28 2.41
CA PRO A 335 8.00 17.17 3.28
C PRO A 335 7.03 15.99 3.12
N ALA A 336 7.58 14.78 3.15
CA ALA A 336 6.82 13.53 3.14
C ALA A 336 6.10 13.25 4.47
N PHE A 337 4.99 12.53 4.41
CA PHE A 337 4.28 11.95 5.56
C PHE A 337 3.61 10.63 5.17
N ALA A 338 3.21 9.84 6.16
CA ALA A 338 2.34 8.67 5.97
C ALA A 338 0.95 8.91 6.57
N LEU A 339 -0.07 8.24 6.04
CA LEU A 339 -1.43 8.21 6.59
C LEU A 339 -1.75 6.81 7.06
N VAL A 340 -1.91 6.60 8.37
CA VAL A 340 -2.16 5.29 8.96
C VAL A 340 -3.57 5.24 9.52
N SER A 341 -4.40 4.31 9.07
CA SER A 341 -5.78 4.16 9.55
C SER A 341 -5.80 3.80 11.02
N LYS A 342 -6.61 4.49 11.83
CA LYS A 342 -6.74 4.18 13.26
C LYS A 342 -7.54 2.90 13.53
N ALA A 343 -8.35 2.47 12.56
CA ALA A 343 -9.20 1.27 12.70
C ALA A 343 -8.41 -0.04 12.60
N ASN A 344 -7.36 -0.08 11.77
CA ASN A 344 -6.61 -1.31 11.50
C ASN A 344 -5.09 -1.11 11.41
N LEU A 345 -4.61 0.11 11.65
CA LEU A 345 -3.20 0.50 11.67
C LEU A 345 -2.45 0.21 10.35
N LYS A 346 -3.18 0.15 9.23
CA LYS A 346 -2.61 0.06 7.88
C LYS A 346 -2.42 1.44 7.27
N ALA A 347 -1.31 1.63 6.56
CA ALA A 347 -1.01 2.84 5.82
C ALA A 347 -1.76 2.91 4.49
N LEU A 348 -2.16 4.12 4.11
CA LEU A 348 -2.66 4.42 2.77
C LEU A 348 -1.51 4.26 1.77
N LYS A 349 -1.67 3.33 0.83
CA LYS A 349 -0.69 3.02 -0.20
C LYS A 349 -1.16 3.52 -1.56
N HIS A 350 -0.26 4.16 -2.30
CA HIS A 350 -0.50 4.60 -3.66
C HIS A 350 0.02 3.58 -4.68
N GLY A 351 -0.63 3.55 -5.85
CA GLY A 351 -0.09 2.89 -7.04
C GLY A 351 1.02 3.70 -7.71
N SER A 352 1.25 3.45 -9.00
CA SER A 352 2.30 4.08 -9.81
C SER A 352 1.78 4.80 -11.06
N GLN A 353 0.52 4.53 -11.45
CA GLN A 353 -0.08 4.98 -12.70
C GLN A 353 -1.43 5.68 -12.48
N GLU A 354 -1.89 6.42 -13.49
CA GLU A 354 -3.28 6.91 -13.49
C GLU A 354 -4.24 5.73 -13.45
N TRP A 355 -5.35 5.90 -12.73
CA TRP A 355 -6.39 4.89 -12.47
C TRP A 355 -6.01 3.79 -11.49
N ASP A 356 -4.77 3.76 -10.99
CA ASP A 356 -4.43 2.85 -9.91
C ASP A 356 -5.26 3.21 -8.68
N ARG A 357 -5.95 2.20 -8.14
CA ARG A 357 -6.67 2.33 -6.88
C ARG A 357 -5.68 2.51 -5.74
N VAL A 358 -6.04 3.31 -4.74
CA VAL A 358 -5.29 3.34 -3.48
C VAL A 358 -5.66 2.14 -2.62
N GLU A 359 -4.66 1.60 -1.94
CA GLU A 359 -4.77 0.37 -1.16
C GLU A 359 -4.37 0.60 0.29
N LEU A 360 -4.46 -0.44 1.11
CA LEU A 360 -3.95 -0.47 2.46
C LEU A 360 -2.75 -1.42 2.52
N SER A 361 -1.64 -0.93 3.06
CA SER A 361 -0.46 -1.74 3.36
C SER A 361 -0.14 -1.68 4.84
N TYR A 362 0.65 -2.61 5.36
CA TYR A 362 1.12 -2.48 6.74
C TYR A 362 1.98 -1.23 6.90
N TYR A 363 1.74 -0.49 7.98
CA TYR A 363 2.60 0.61 8.35
C TYR A 363 3.77 0.08 9.17
N ASN A 364 5.00 0.30 8.70
CA ASN A 364 6.20 0.05 9.47
C ASN A 364 7.04 1.32 9.49
N ALA A 365 7.13 1.98 10.65
CA ALA A 365 7.93 3.21 10.82
C ALA A 365 9.43 3.03 10.50
N ASN A 366 9.89 1.79 10.42
CA ASN A 366 11.30 1.46 10.21
C ASN A 366 11.57 0.91 8.81
N ASP A 367 10.56 0.59 8.03
CA ASP A 367 10.71 0.22 6.63
C ASP A 367 10.38 1.43 5.75
N LEU A 368 11.34 1.84 4.92
CA LEU A 368 11.08 2.90 3.95
C LEU A 368 10.35 2.28 2.75
N ASP A 369 9.04 2.15 2.88
CA ASP A 369 8.15 1.91 1.75
C ASP A 369 7.72 3.26 1.18
N GLU A 370 8.36 3.70 0.09
CA GLU A 370 7.98 4.96 -0.56
C GLU A 370 6.52 4.94 -1.06
N SER A 371 5.92 3.77 -1.30
CA SER A 371 4.55 3.65 -1.80
C SER A 371 3.48 4.05 -0.78
N ILE A 372 3.84 4.22 0.49
CA ILE A 372 2.95 4.73 1.54
C ILE A 372 3.25 6.19 1.92
N LEU A 373 4.21 6.81 1.24
CA LEU A 373 4.63 8.18 1.51
C LEU A 373 3.94 9.17 0.56
N TRP A 374 3.37 10.19 1.17
CA TRP A 374 2.60 11.22 0.52
C TRP A 374 3.19 12.60 0.82
N THR A 375 2.87 13.57 -0.02
CA THR A 375 3.15 15.00 0.22
C THR A 375 1.89 15.83 0.03
N LEU A 376 1.83 16.96 0.74
CA LEU A 376 0.84 18.00 0.52
C LEU A 376 1.45 19.04 -0.42
N SER A 377 0.71 19.44 -1.46
CA SER A 377 1.11 20.58 -2.29
C SER A 377 1.04 21.90 -1.52
N ALA A 378 1.47 23.00 -2.16
CA ALA A 378 1.01 24.33 -1.77
C ALA A 378 -0.52 24.43 -1.77
N ASP A 379 -1.06 25.45 -1.10
CA ASP A 379 -2.49 25.77 -1.14
C ASP A 379 -2.94 26.00 -2.61
N VAL A 380 -3.98 25.28 -3.02
CA VAL A 380 -4.57 25.34 -4.37
C VAL A 380 -5.92 26.07 -4.38
N GLY A 381 -6.20 26.83 -3.33
CA GLY A 381 -7.39 27.64 -3.11
C GLY A 381 -8.11 27.28 -1.80
N HIS A 382 -8.53 28.29 -1.04
CA HIS A 382 -9.43 28.17 0.12
C HIS A 382 -8.95 27.20 1.22
N GLY A 383 -7.64 27.03 1.41
CA GLY A 383 -7.10 26.10 2.41
C GLY A 383 -7.07 24.65 1.96
N TYR A 384 -7.32 24.36 0.68
CA TYR A 384 -7.21 23.00 0.13
C TYR A 384 -5.83 22.76 -0.47
N GLN A 385 -5.38 21.50 -0.40
CA GLN A 385 -4.10 21.04 -0.96
C GLN A 385 -4.32 19.74 -1.74
N CYS A 386 -3.40 19.38 -2.62
CA CYS A 386 -3.36 18.05 -3.24
C CYS A 386 -2.58 17.09 -2.34
N ILE A 387 -3.07 15.86 -2.18
CA ILE A 387 -2.33 14.75 -1.58
C ILE A 387 -1.67 13.98 -2.74
N ARG A 388 -0.33 13.90 -2.77
CA ARG A 388 0.44 13.38 -3.92
C ARG A 388 1.42 12.28 -3.49
N PRO A 389 1.63 11.23 -4.29
CA PRO A 389 2.75 10.31 -4.12
C PRO A 389 4.08 11.07 -3.99
N VAL A 390 4.92 10.72 -3.01
CA VAL A 390 6.19 11.45 -2.80
C VAL A 390 7.13 11.38 -4.00
N GLY A 391 7.17 10.24 -4.69
CA GLY A 391 8.04 9.99 -5.84
C GLY A 391 7.48 10.43 -7.18
N ASN A 392 6.20 10.86 -7.25
CA ASN A 392 5.59 11.29 -8.50
C ASN A 392 4.50 12.36 -8.28
N ILE A 393 4.93 13.61 -8.35
CA ILE A 393 4.05 14.77 -8.11
C ILE A 393 3.10 15.10 -9.27
N ASN A 394 3.18 14.39 -10.40
CA ASN A 394 2.27 14.57 -11.53
C ASN A 394 0.93 13.86 -11.31
N LEU A 395 0.89 12.92 -10.35
CA LEU A 395 -0.32 12.25 -9.90
C LEU A 395 -0.76 12.81 -8.54
N ASN A 396 -2.05 12.69 -8.23
CA ASN A 396 -2.61 13.02 -6.93
C ASN A 396 -3.77 12.08 -6.59
N LEU A 397 -4.13 12.03 -5.31
CA LEU A 397 -5.32 11.35 -4.82
C LEU A 397 -6.58 12.01 -5.40
N ASP A 398 -7.45 11.18 -5.99
CA ASP A 398 -8.64 11.60 -6.70
C ASP A 398 -9.83 10.74 -6.26
N ALA A 399 -10.96 11.39 -5.93
CA ALA A 399 -12.22 10.68 -5.79
C ALA A 399 -12.82 10.37 -7.17
N LYS A 400 -12.77 9.09 -7.54
CA LYS A 400 -13.04 8.59 -8.89
C LYS A 400 -14.37 9.08 -9.42
N LEU A 401 -14.34 9.76 -10.57
CA LEU A 401 -15.50 10.27 -11.31
C LEU A 401 -16.39 11.27 -10.52
N ALA A 402 -15.95 11.76 -9.37
CA ALA A 402 -16.74 12.62 -8.48
C ALA A 402 -16.44 14.12 -8.70
N ASP A 403 -16.21 14.56 -9.94
CA ASP A 403 -15.80 15.95 -10.24
C ASP A 403 -16.97 16.94 -10.38
N GLY A 404 -18.21 16.50 -10.12
CA GLY A 404 -19.45 17.25 -10.32
C GLY A 404 -19.96 17.28 -11.77
N LYS A 405 -19.14 16.88 -12.75
CA LYS A 405 -19.52 16.76 -14.16
C LYS A 405 -19.93 15.33 -14.50
N TYR A 406 -19.19 14.34 -14.02
CA TYR A 406 -19.49 12.91 -14.23
C TYR A 406 -20.27 12.29 -13.08
N GLY A 407 -20.19 12.88 -11.88
CA GLY A 407 -20.87 12.42 -10.68
C GLY A 407 -20.56 13.30 -9.47
N ASN A 408 -21.34 13.13 -8.41
CA ASN A 408 -20.99 13.65 -7.09
C ASN A 408 -20.25 12.56 -6.30
N VAL A 409 -19.76 12.92 -5.11
CA VAL A 409 -19.28 11.92 -4.16
C VAL A 409 -20.49 11.22 -3.55
N ASP A 410 -20.49 9.90 -3.63
CA ASP A 410 -21.46 9.02 -2.97
C ASP A 410 -20.79 8.16 -1.87
N ASP A 411 -21.59 7.54 -1.01
CA ASP A 411 -21.09 6.60 -0.01
C ASP A 411 -20.47 5.37 -0.68
N GLY A 412 -19.23 5.04 -0.32
CA GLY A 412 -18.44 4.01 -0.95
C GLY A 412 -17.64 4.46 -2.18
N ASN A 413 -17.55 5.77 -2.48
CA ASN A 413 -16.80 6.26 -3.64
C ASN A 413 -15.34 5.80 -3.58
N GLU A 414 -14.85 5.21 -4.69
CA GLU A 414 -13.48 4.74 -4.82
C GLU A 414 -12.48 5.89 -4.92
N LEU A 415 -11.26 5.66 -4.41
CA LEU A 415 -10.14 6.58 -4.52
C LEU A 415 -9.07 5.99 -5.44
N ILE A 416 -8.55 6.83 -6.34
CA ILE A 416 -7.53 6.46 -7.32
C ILE A 416 -6.42 7.51 -7.37
N LEU A 417 -5.35 7.19 -8.08
CA LEU A 417 -4.40 8.17 -8.58
C LEU A 417 -4.86 8.72 -9.93
N PHE A 418 -4.78 10.04 -10.09
CA PHE A 418 -5.05 10.68 -11.37
C PHE A 418 -4.21 11.93 -11.59
N GLY A 419 -4.01 12.29 -12.86
CA GLY A 419 -3.32 13.54 -13.20
C GLY A 419 -4.09 14.77 -12.71
N TRP A 420 -3.36 15.81 -12.29
CA TRP A 420 -3.96 17.03 -11.75
C TRP A 420 -4.79 17.78 -12.81
N LYS A 421 -6.11 17.87 -12.57
CA LYS A 421 -7.09 18.57 -13.42
C LYS A 421 -7.68 19.82 -12.76
N LYS A 422 -7.22 20.17 -11.55
CA LYS A 422 -7.74 21.31 -10.74
C LYS A 422 -9.21 21.14 -10.34
N GLN A 423 -9.68 19.90 -10.27
CA GLN A 423 -11.07 19.57 -9.95
C GLN A 423 -11.27 19.44 -8.44
N LYS A 424 -12.52 19.56 -7.99
CA LYS A 424 -12.87 19.58 -6.56
C LYS A 424 -12.65 18.23 -5.86
N ASN A 425 -12.74 17.12 -6.59
CA ASN A 425 -12.45 15.76 -6.12
C ASN A 425 -10.96 15.45 -5.92
N GLN A 426 -10.07 16.38 -6.28
CA GLN A 426 -8.62 16.25 -6.16
C GLN A 426 -8.02 17.18 -5.08
N LYS A 427 -8.88 17.93 -4.40
CA LYS A 427 -8.52 18.98 -3.44
C LYS A 427 -8.97 18.55 -2.06
N TRP A 428 -8.03 18.47 -1.14
CA TRP A 428 -8.23 17.79 0.14
C TRP A 428 -7.99 18.73 1.33
N LYS A 429 -8.68 18.44 2.42
CA LYS A 429 -8.45 19.03 3.74
C LYS A 429 -8.29 17.92 4.77
N MET A 430 -7.41 18.16 5.72
CA MET A 430 -7.19 17.32 6.89
C MET A 430 -7.68 18.09 8.12
N LEU A 431 -8.72 17.59 8.78
CA LEU A 431 -9.27 18.14 10.02
C LEU A 431 -8.66 17.39 11.19
N PRO A 432 -7.96 18.06 12.12
CA PRO A 432 -7.55 17.44 13.37
C PRO A 432 -8.74 16.84 14.13
N VAL A 433 -8.53 15.70 14.77
CA VAL A 433 -9.44 15.12 15.75
C VAL A 433 -8.87 15.43 17.13
N ASP A 434 -9.67 16.10 17.96
CA ASP A 434 -9.29 16.51 19.32
C ASP A 434 -9.36 15.36 20.35
#